data_AF-A0A2W4IQZ8-F1
#
_entry.id   AF-A0A2W4IQZ8-F1
#
_cell.length_a   1.000
_cell.length_b   1.000
_cell.length_c   1.000
_cell.angle_alpha   90.00
_cell.angle_beta   90.00
_cell.angle_gamma   90.00
#
_symmetry.space_group_name_H-M   'P 1'
#
loop_
_entity.id
_entity.type
_entity.pdbx_description
1 polymer ?
#
loop_
_entity_poly.entity_id
_entity_poly.type
_entity_poly.pdbx_seq_one_letter_code
_entity_poly.pdbx_strand_id
1 'polypeptide(L)'
;MADPTGFLRYRRRLPRYRPVSERVADWREVHLPADDALIREQATRCMDCGIPFCHAGCPLGNRIPDWNDLVRTGHWAAAAEALHATNNFPEFTGRLCPAPCEAACVLGIGDGEPVTIKQVEVEIINRAFDAGGVVPHRAAAPSGRRVAVVGPGRAGLAAAQRLAGAGHGGTCLFYTSPSHKTR
;
A
#
# COMPACT_ATOMS: atom_id res chain seq x y z
N MET A 1 5.89 7.41 -18.75
CA MET A 1 6.17 6.18 -19.51
C MET A 1 7.29 5.50 -18.78
N ALA A 2 7.03 4.30 -18.30
CA ALA A 2 7.99 3.56 -17.49
C ALA A 2 9.25 3.21 -18.29
N ASP A 3 10.30 2.80 -17.59
CA ASP A 3 11.55 2.38 -18.20
C ASP A 3 11.50 0.86 -18.42
N PRO A 4 11.21 0.39 -19.65
CA PRO A 4 11.01 -1.03 -19.91
C PRO A 4 12.30 -1.84 -19.75
N THR A 5 13.46 -1.20 -19.61
CA THR A 5 14.77 -1.87 -19.48
C THR A 5 15.36 -1.77 -18.07
N GLY A 6 14.66 -1.11 -17.14
CA GLY A 6 15.18 -0.85 -15.80
C GLY A 6 15.56 -2.11 -15.02
N PHE A 7 14.83 -3.21 -15.25
CA PHE A 7 15.10 -4.51 -14.63
C PHE A 7 16.44 -5.15 -15.04
N LEU A 8 17.03 -4.75 -16.18
CA LEU A 8 18.34 -5.22 -16.62
C LEU A 8 19.48 -4.54 -15.86
N ARG A 9 19.22 -3.36 -15.27
CA ARG A 9 20.25 -2.51 -14.64
C ARG A 9 20.33 -2.69 -13.13
N TYR A 10 19.18 -2.90 -12.48
CA TYR A 10 19.10 -3.02 -11.02
C TYR A 10 18.73 -4.45 -10.65
N ARG A 11 19.32 -5.00 -9.58
CA ARG A 11 18.93 -6.29 -8.97
C ARG A 11 17.84 -6.10 -7.91
N ARG A 12 17.09 -7.16 -7.59
CA ARG A 12 16.09 -7.09 -6.53
C ARG A 12 16.77 -6.92 -5.18
N ARG A 13 16.32 -5.93 -4.40
CA ARG A 13 16.86 -5.63 -3.08
C ARG A 13 15.73 -5.21 -2.15
N LEU A 14 15.74 -5.75 -0.94
CA LEU A 14 14.80 -5.39 0.12
C LEU A 14 15.53 -4.62 1.23
N PRO A 15 14.82 -3.80 2.02
CA PRO A 15 15.37 -3.20 3.22
C PRO A 15 15.84 -4.26 4.20
N ARG A 16 16.85 -3.90 4.99
CA ARG A 16 17.43 -4.80 5.99
C ARG A 16 16.48 -4.94 7.19
N TYR A 17 16.60 -6.07 7.88
CA TYR A 17 15.96 -6.24 9.18
C TYR A 17 16.83 -5.66 10.29
N ARG A 18 16.19 -5.24 11.39
CA ARG A 18 16.87 -4.97 12.65
C ARG A 18 17.60 -6.23 13.16
N PRO A 19 18.75 -6.07 13.83
CA PRO A 19 19.48 -7.20 14.42
C PRO A 19 18.59 -8.06 15.32
N VAL A 20 18.81 -9.38 15.29
CA VAL A 20 18.01 -10.33 16.06
C VAL A 20 18.07 -10.02 17.55
N SER A 21 19.25 -9.70 18.08
CA SER A 21 19.48 -9.36 19.49
C SER A 21 18.66 -8.15 19.97
N GLU A 22 18.34 -7.21 19.08
CA GLU A 22 17.53 -6.04 19.40
C GLU A 22 16.04 -6.34 19.30
N ARG A 23 15.59 -6.98 18.21
CA ARG A 23 14.16 -7.19 17.93
C ARG A 23 13.48 -8.25 18.80
N VAL A 24 14.25 -9.03 19.56
CA VAL A 24 13.70 -9.96 20.57
C VAL A 24 13.45 -9.28 21.92
N ALA A 25 13.98 -8.07 22.12
CA ALA A 25 13.86 -7.30 23.35
C ALA A 25 12.72 -6.26 23.32
N ASP A 26 12.10 -6.02 22.17
CA ASP A 26 11.00 -5.07 22.00
C ASP A 26 9.97 -5.53 20.95
N TRP A 27 8.89 -4.76 20.82
CA TRP A 27 7.80 -5.00 19.86
C TRP A 27 7.78 -3.96 18.73
N ARG A 28 8.90 -3.28 18.47
CA ARG A 28 8.98 -2.26 17.42
C ARG A 28 9.08 -2.93 16.04
N GLU A 29 8.84 -2.15 14.99
CA GLU A 29 8.91 -2.62 13.61
C GLU A 29 10.26 -3.29 13.30
N VAL A 30 10.22 -4.46 12.67
CA VAL A 30 11.40 -5.30 12.40
C VAL A 30 12.15 -4.83 11.15
N HIS A 31 11.44 -4.23 10.21
CA HIS A 31 12.01 -3.68 8.99
C HIS A 31 12.68 -2.34 9.29
N LEU A 32 13.90 -2.15 8.79
CA LEU A 32 14.52 -0.84 8.79
C LEU A 32 13.91 0.01 7.67
N PRO A 33 13.84 1.35 7.85
CA PRO A 33 13.46 2.27 6.79
C PRO A 33 14.29 2.03 5.53
N ALA A 34 13.64 2.16 4.38
CA ALA A 34 14.30 2.02 3.10
C ALA A 34 14.88 3.36 2.64
N ASP A 35 16.08 3.33 2.07
CA ASP A 35 16.64 4.53 1.43
C ASP A 35 15.82 4.90 0.18
N ASP A 36 15.64 6.21 -0.07
CA ASP A 36 14.92 6.71 -1.26
C ASP A 36 15.45 6.11 -2.56
N ALA A 37 16.78 6.08 -2.70
CA ALA A 37 17.45 5.50 -3.86
C ALA A 37 17.08 4.03 -4.07
N LEU A 38 17.06 3.23 -3.00
CA LEU A 38 16.67 1.82 -3.07
C LEU A 38 15.25 1.67 -3.62
N ILE A 39 14.30 2.46 -3.10
CA ILE A 39 12.89 2.33 -3.49
C ILE A 39 12.68 2.76 -4.93
N ARG A 40 13.34 3.83 -5.37
CA ARG A 40 13.29 4.30 -6.77
C ARG A 40 13.94 3.29 -7.71
N GLU A 41 15.07 2.68 -7.35
CA GLU A 41 15.69 1.59 -8.11
C GLU A 41 14.75 0.40 -8.25
N GLN A 42 14.11 -0.02 -7.14
CA GLN A 42 13.19 -1.15 -7.18
C GLN A 42 11.92 -0.85 -8.00
N ALA A 43 11.35 0.35 -7.90
CA ALA A 43 10.23 0.78 -8.74
C ALA A 43 10.63 0.83 -10.23
N THR A 44 11.89 1.20 -10.53
CA THR A 44 12.44 1.21 -11.90
C THR A 44 12.51 -0.17 -12.54
N ARG A 45 12.50 -1.25 -11.75
CA ARG A 45 12.45 -2.60 -12.31
C ARG A 45 11.13 -2.92 -13.01
N CYS A 46 10.07 -2.13 -12.86
CA CYS A 46 8.81 -2.38 -13.56
C CYS A 46 8.98 -2.33 -15.09
N MET A 47 8.64 -3.43 -15.78
CA MET A 47 8.79 -3.56 -17.24
C MET A 47 7.72 -2.83 -18.07
N ASP A 48 6.65 -2.35 -17.43
CA ASP A 48 5.47 -1.83 -18.15
C ASP A 48 4.90 -2.83 -19.16
N CYS A 49 4.50 -4.02 -18.68
CA CYS A 49 4.27 -5.23 -19.48
C CYS A 49 3.13 -5.13 -20.54
N GLY A 50 2.45 -3.99 -20.66
CA GLY A 50 1.23 -3.80 -21.47
C GLY A 50 0.00 -4.49 -20.89
N ILE A 51 0.11 -5.79 -20.55
CA ILE A 51 -0.90 -6.55 -19.79
C ILE A 51 -0.35 -6.79 -18.38
N PRO A 52 -0.71 -5.94 -17.40
CA PRO A 52 -0.15 -6.01 -16.05
C PRO A 52 -0.82 -7.13 -15.23
N PHE A 53 -0.26 -8.35 -15.28
CA PHE A 53 -0.73 -9.48 -14.46
C PHE A 53 -0.73 -9.18 -12.95
N CYS A 54 0.14 -8.28 -12.50
CA CYS A 54 0.16 -7.82 -11.11
C CYS A 54 -1.14 -7.11 -10.70
N HIS A 55 -1.88 -6.46 -11.61
CA HIS A 55 -3.20 -5.89 -11.33
C HIS A 55 -4.20 -6.98 -10.95
N ALA A 56 -4.26 -8.04 -11.78
CA ALA A 56 -5.16 -9.17 -11.55
C ALA A 56 -4.74 -9.99 -10.32
N GLY A 57 -3.43 -10.06 -10.05
CA GLY A 57 -2.90 -10.70 -8.84
C GLY A 57 -3.20 -9.94 -7.55
N CYS A 58 -3.52 -8.64 -7.63
CA CYS A 58 -3.91 -7.85 -6.47
C CYS A 58 -5.44 -7.95 -6.26
N PRO A 59 -5.92 -8.43 -5.10
CA PRO A 59 -7.37 -8.50 -4.83
C PRO A 59 -8.07 -7.13 -4.81
N LEU A 60 -7.31 -6.03 -4.66
CA LEU A 60 -7.83 -4.66 -4.70
C LEU A 60 -7.84 -4.07 -6.12
N GLY A 61 -7.26 -4.76 -7.10
CA GLY A 61 -7.09 -4.22 -8.46
C GLY A 61 -6.18 -2.99 -8.50
N ASN A 62 -5.15 -2.93 -7.65
CA ASN A 62 -4.23 -1.79 -7.60
C ASN A 62 -3.54 -1.55 -8.96
N ARG A 63 -3.43 -0.28 -9.33
CA ARG A 63 -2.77 0.20 -10.56
C ARG A 63 -1.25 0.32 -10.39
N ILE A 64 -0.60 -0.84 -10.27
CA ILE A 64 0.78 -0.97 -9.79
C ILE A 64 1.84 -0.27 -10.68
N PRO A 65 1.84 -0.42 -12.02
CA PRO A 65 2.78 0.27 -12.89
C PRO A 65 2.67 1.80 -12.78
N ASP A 66 1.45 2.35 -12.65
CA ASP A 66 1.21 3.78 -12.58
C ASP A 66 1.96 4.43 -11.42
N TRP A 67 1.75 3.92 -10.19
CA TRP A 67 2.45 4.48 -9.05
C TRP A 67 3.93 4.09 -8.99
N ASN A 68 4.36 2.98 -9.60
CA ASN A 68 5.79 2.68 -9.75
C ASN A 68 6.51 3.71 -10.64
N ASP A 69 5.90 4.13 -11.75
CA ASP A 69 6.49 5.16 -12.62
C ASP A 69 6.59 6.51 -11.89
N LEU A 70 5.55 6.86 -11.12
CA LEU A 70 5.54 8.06 -10.29
C LEU A 70 6.62 8.02 -9.20
N VAL A 71 6.77 6.89 -8.50
CA VAL A 71 7.84 6.68 -7.50
C VAL A 71 9.22 6.83 -8.13
N ARG A 72 9.48 6.13 -9.23
CA ARG A 72 10.76 6.17 -9.94
C ARG A 72 11.14 7.60 -10.33
N THR A 73 10.16 8.39 -10.78
CA THR A 73 10.37 9.78 -11.21
C THR A 73 10.33 10.79 -10.06
N GLY A 74 10.04 10.35 -8.83
CA GLY A 74 10.04 11.19 -7.62
C GLY A 74 8.73 11.93 -7.35
N HIS A 75 7.65 11.60 -8.06
CA HIS A 75 6.32 12.21 -7.90
C HIS A 75 5.53 11.53 -6.77
N TRP A 76 6.07 11.58 -5.54
CA TRP A 76 5.56 10.85 -4.37
C TRP A 76 4.10 11.18 -4.00
N ALA A 77 3.71 12.46 -4.04
CA ALA A 77 2.34 12.87 -3.73
C ALA A 77 1.34 12.29 -4.74
N ALA A 78 1.67 12.34 -6.04
CA ALA A 78 0.83 11.75 -7.08
C ALA A 78 0.79 10.21 -6.96
N ALA A 79 1.89 9.57 -6.54
CA ALA A 79 1.93 8.14 -6.27
C ALA A 79 0.98 7.75 -5.13
N ALA A 80 0.94 8.56 -4.05
CA ALA A 80 0.03 8.35 -2.93
C ALA A 80 -1.45 8.49 -3.35
N GLU A 81 -1.79 9.50 -4.13
CA GLU A 81 -3.13 9.66 -4.71
C GLU A 81 -3.52 8.47 -5.60
N ALA A 82 -2.60 8.05 -6.48
CA ALA A 82 -2.83 6.90 -7.36
C ALA A 82 -3.06 5.60 -6.59
N LEU A 83 -2.33 5.39 -5.49
CA LEU A 83 -2.44 4.26 -4.58
C LEU A 83 -3.76 4.28 -3.78
N HIS A 84 -4.14 5.44 -3.24
CA HIS A 84 -5.37 5.61 -2.47
C HIS A 84 -6.65 5.50 -3.30
N ALA A 85 -6.56 5.67 -4.62
CA ALA A 85 -7.70 5.47 -5.52
C ALA A 85 -8.33 4.08 -5.34
N THR A 86 -7.49 3.04 -5.24
CA THR A 86 -7.93 1.63 -5.12
C THR A 86 -7.78 1.08 -3.71
N ASN A 87 -6.83 1.59 -2.91
CA ASN A 87 -6.54 1.07 -1.58
C ASN A 87 -6.88 2.07 -0.46
N ASN A 88 -7.75 1.64 0.46
CA ASN A 88 -8.12 2.42 1.64
C ASN A 88 -7.00 2.50 2.69
N PHE A 89 -6.20 1.43 2.85
CA PHE A 89 -5.20 1.33 3.92
C PHE A 89 -3.85 0.75 3.45
N PRO A 90 -3.12 1.46 2.58
CA PRO A 90 -1.80 1.05 2.10
C PRO A 90 -0.78 0.80 3.22
N GLU A 91 -0.93 1.44 4.38
CA GLU A 91 -0.08 1.25 5.56
C GLU A 91 -0.20 -0.15 6.18
N PHE A 92 -1.37 -0.79 6.03
CA PHE A 92 -1.59 -2.17 6.49
C PHE A 92 -1.25 -3.17 5.42
N THR A 93 -1.69 -2.97 4.17
CA THR A 93 -1.43 -3.91 3.07
C THR A 93 0.06 -3.95 2.73
N GLY A 94 0.75 -2.80 2.70
CA GLY A 94 2.19 -2.73 2.48
C GLY A 94 3.02 -3.48 3.55
N ARG A 95 2.45 -3.74 4.73
CA ARG A 95 3.13 -4.47 5.82
C ARG A 95 2.70 -5.93 5.92
N LEU A 96 1.40 -6.20 5.84
CA LEU A 96 0.82 -7.52 6.17
C LEU A 96 0.46 -8.36 4.95
N CYS A 97 0.30 -7.76 3.77
CA CYS A 97 -0.08 -8.51 2.57
C CYS A 97 0.99 -9.59 2.25
N PRO A 98 0.58 -10.80 1.84
CA PRO A 98 1.51 -11.82 1.35
C PRO A 98 2.04 -11.52 -0.06
N ALA A 99 1.69 -10.36 -0.63
CA ALA A 99 2.13 -9.88 -1.94
C ALA A 99 1.81 -10.82 -3.12
N PRO A 100 0.54 -11.21 -3.35
CA PRO A 100 0.16 -12.02 -4.51
C PRO A 100 0.43 -11.30 -5.84
N CYS A 101 0.48 -9.96 -5.82
CA CYS A 101 0.90 -9.14 -6.95
C CYS A 101 2.37 -9.34 -7.34
N GLU A 102 3.27 -9.64 -6.39
CA GLU A 102 4.67 -9.98 -6.67
C GLU A 102 4.77 -11.39 -7.26
N ALA A 103 3.98 -12.34 -6.75
CA ALA A 103 3.90 -13.69 -7.31
C ALA A 103 3.35 -13.70 -8.74
N ALA A 104 2.42 -12.79 -9.07
CA ALA A 104 1.87 -12.62 -10.42
C ALA A 104 2.74 -11.73 -11.34
N CYS A 105 3.88 -11.22 -10.86
CA CYS A 105 4.72 -10.33 -11.65
C CYS A 105 5.42 -11.12 -12.77
N VAL A 106 5.39 -10.59 -14.01
CA VAL A 106 6.03 -11.23 -15.17
C VAL A 106 7.53 -11.42 -14.97
N LEU A 107 8.20 -10.50 -14.26
CA LEU A 107 9.62 -10.64 -13.91
C LEU A 107 9.91 -11.80 -12.94
N GLY A 108 8.90 -12.30 -12.22
CA GLY A 108 9.04 -13.44 -11.31
C GLY A 108 8.82 -14.79 -11.98
N ILE A 109 8.55 -14.85 -13.28
CA ILE A 109 8.37 -16.11 -14.00
C ILE A 109 9.73 -16.83 -14.15
N GLY A 110 9.76 -18.14 -13.86
CA GLY A 110 10.99 -18.94 -13.88
C GLY A 110 11.91 -18.58 -12.71
N ASP A 111 13.19 -18.33 -13.00
CA ASP A 111 14.21 -17.93 -12.01
C ASP A 111 14.35 -16.40 -11.86
N GLY A 112 13.41 -15.64 -12.41
CA GLY A 112 13.41 -14.18 -12.35
C GLY A 112 13.00 -13.64 -10.98
N GLU A 113 13.35 -12.38 -10.71
CA GLU A 113 13.05 -11.71 -9.46
C GLU A 113 11.95 -10.63 -9.66
N PRO A 114 10.80 -10.72 -8.97
CA PRO A 114 9.72 -9.75 -9.16
C PRO A 114 10.10 -8.36 -8.64
N VAL A 115 9.35 -7.34 -9.09
CA VAL A 115 9.41 -6.00 -8.49
C VAL A 115 8.99 -6.09 -7.01
N THR A 116 9.64 -5.35 -6.12
CA THR A 116 9.29 -5.29 -4.69
C THR A 116 8.05 -4.40 -4.46
N ILE A 117 6.94 -4.75 -5.09
CA ILE A 117 5.68 -3.98 -5.15
C ILE A 117 5.20 -3.63 -3.73
N LYS A 118 5.22 -4.60 -2.81
CA LYS A 118 4.79 -4.40 -1.42
C LYS A 118 5.65 -3.37 -0.69
N GLN A 119 6.96 -3.39 -0.96
CA GLN A 119 7.91 -2.46 -0.34
C GLN A 119 7.75 -1.04 -0.89
N VAL A 120 7.47 -0.90 -2.18
CA VAL A 120 7.18 0.41 -2.76
C VAL A 120 5.85 0.96 -2.21
N GLU A 121 4.82 0.12 -2.08
CA GLU A 121 3.52 0.49 -1.49
C GLU A 121 3.66 1.06 -0.07
N VAL A 122 4.35 0.34 0.84
CA VAL A 122 4.52 0.80 2.23
C VAL A 122 5.32 2.11 2.30
N GLU A 123 6.25 2.29 1.38
CA GLU A 123 7.08 3.49 1.38
C GLU A 123 6.33 4.73 0.88
N ILE A 124 5.49 4.58 -0.16
CA ILE A 124 4.63 5.67 -0.64
C ILE A 124 3.80 6.22 0.52
N ILE A 125 3.15 5.34 1.27
CA ILE A 125 2.26 5.76 2.37
C ILE A 125 3.03 6.31 3.57
N ASN A 126 4.19 5.74 3.93
CA ASN A 126 5.03 6.29 5.00
C ASN A 126 5.43 7.74 4.67
N ARG A 127 5.93 8.00 3.45
CA ARG A 127 6.25 9.36 2.99
C ARG A 127 5.03 10.28 2.99
N ALA A 128 3.87 9.78 2.59
CA ALA A 128 2.64 10.57 2.60
C ALA A 128 2.23 10.97 4.03
N PHE A 129 2.38 10.08 5.02
CA PHE A 129 2.16 10.42 6.42
C PHE A 129 3.19 11.42 6.95
N ASP A 130 4.49 11.20 6.69
CA ASP A 130 5.57 12.09 7.15
C ASP A 130 5.44 13.51 6.58
N ALA A 131 4.96 13.63 5.34
CA ALA A 131 4.69 14.90 4.69
C ALA A 131 3.34 15.53 5.09
N GLY A 132 2.53 14.87 5.93
CA GLY A 132 1.19 15.32 6.30
C GLY A 132 0.17 15.28 5.14
N GLY A 133 0.46 14.53 4.08
CA GLY A 133 -0.39 14.40 2.89
C GLY A 133 -1.61 13.49 3.06
N VAL A 134 -1.64 12.67 4.12
CA VAL A 134 -2.80 11.81 4.42
C VAL A 134 -3.84 12.62 5.20
N VAL A 135 -4.79 13.19 4.46
CA VAL A 135 -5.87 14.02 5.02
C VAL A 135 -7.25 13.40 4.78
N PRO A 136 -8.24 13.65 5.66
CA PRO A 136 -9.60 13.13 5.46
C PRO A 136 -10.23 13.67 4.18
N HIS A 137 -10.64 12.78 3.27
CA HIS A 137 -11.42 13.14 2.09
C HIS A 137 -12.88 13.38 2.49
N ARG A 138 -13.32 14.65 2.44
CA ARG A 138 -14.70 15.04 2.75
C ARG A 138 -15.53 15.10 1.48
N ALA A 139 -16.76 14.56 1.55
CA ALA A 139 -17.71 14.69 0.46
C ALA A 139 -18.05 16.17 0.19
N ALA A 140 -18.16 16.54 -1.09
CA ALA A 140 -18.53 17.89 -1.50
C ALA A 140 -19.96 18.28 -1.07
N ALA A 141 -20.87 17.31 -1.01
CA ALA A 141 -22.25 17.50 -0.59
C ALA A 141 -22.77 16.27 0.19
N PRO A 142 -23.68 16.45 1.16
CA PRO A 142 -24.33 15.35 1.84
C PRO A 142 -25.33 14.65 0.92
N SER A 143 -25.36 13.32 0.98
CA SER A 143 -26.34 12.47 0.28
C SER A 143 -27.74 12.49 0.91
N GLY A 144 -27.90 13.02 2.13
CA GLY A 144 -29.12 12.95 2.94
C GLY A 144 -29.45 11.56 3.52
N ARG A 145 -28.66 10.52 3.19
CA ARG A 145 -28.87 9.15 3.71
C ARG A 145 -27.99 8.87 4.92
N ARG A 146 -28.47 8.00 5.83
CA ARG A 146 -27.72 7.51 6.99
C ARG A 146 -27.45 6.02 6.88
N VAL A 147 -26.21 5.61 7.15
CA VAL A 147 -25.78 4.21 7.06
C VAL A 147 -25.01 3.82 8.31
N ALA A 148 -25.42 2.73 8.97
CA ALA A 148 -24.68 2.15 10.09
C ALA A 148 -23.73 1.06 9.60
N VAL A 149 -22.52 0.99 10.17
CA VAL A 149 -21.53 -0.05 9.88
C VAL A 149 -21.26 -0.82 11.17
N VAL A 150 -21.54 -2.12 11.19
CA VAL A 150 -21.33 -2.93 12.38
C VAL A 150 -19.96 -3.60 12.31
N GLY A 151 -19.07 -3.29 13.26
CA GLY A 151 -17.72 -3.84 13.37
C GLY A 151 -16.61 -2.85 12.95
N PRO A 152 -15.60 -2.59 13.80
CA PRO A 152 -14.48 -1.67 13.52
C PRO A 152 -13.30 -2.34 12.82
N GLY A 153 -13.49 -3.55 12.27
CA GLY A 153 -12.44 -4.23 11.51
C GLY A 153 -12.12 -3.50 10.20
N ARG A 154 -11.09 -3.96 9.49
CA ARG A 154 -10.65 -3.38 8.21
C ARG A 154 -11.79 -3.21 7.19
N ALA A 155 -12.68 -4.20 7.10
CA ALA A 155 -13.85 -4.14 6.23
C ALA A 155 -14.81 -3.01 6.61
N GLY A 156 -15.11 -2.87 7.91
CA GLY A 156 -15.99 -1.81 8.41
C GLY A 156 -15.38 -0.42 8.24
N LEU A 157 -14.09 -0.26 8.54
CA LEU A 157 -13.39 1.00 8.33
C LEU A 157 -13.30 1.39 6.85
N ALA A 158 -13.02 0.44 5.95
CA ALA A 158 -13.00 0.70 4.51
C ALA A 158 -14.38 1.11 4.00
N ALA A 159 -15.42 0.36 4.40
CA ALA A 159 -16.80 0.69 4.05
C ALA A 159 -17.18 2.08 4.57
N ALA A 160 -16.87 2.37 5.84
CA ALA A 160 -17.13 3.67 6.46
C ALA A 160 -16.46 4.82 5.72
N GLN A 161 -15.17 4.68 5.36
CA GLN A 161 -14.44 5.70 4.60
C GLN A 161 -15.08 5.96 3.23
N ARG A 162 -15.43 4.90 2.49
CA ARG A 162 -16.07 5.04 1.17
C ARG A 162 -17.46 5.68 1.26
N LEU A 163 -18.27 5.27 2.25
CA LEU A 163 -19.59 5.84 2.50
C LEU A 163 -19.52 7.32 2.90
N ALA A 164 -18.57 7.69 3.77
CA ALA A 164 -18.33 9.07 4.17
C ALA A 164 -17.90 9.93 2.97
N GLY A 165 -17.01 9.41 2.10
CA GLY A 165 -16.61 10.07 0.85
C GLY A 165 -17.76 10.26 -0.15
N ALA A 166 -18.76 9.36 -0.14
CA ALA A 166 -19.99 9.49 -0.92
C ALA A 166 -21.05 10.42 -0.27
N GLY A 167 -20.74 11.01 0.88
CA GLY A 167 -21.62 11.96 1.58
C GLY A 167 -22.72 11.30 2.42
N HIS A 168 -22.61 10.02 2.76
CA HIS A 168 -23.52 9.38 3.71
C HIS A 168 -23.21 9.83 5.15
N GLY A 169 -24.24 10.17 5.90
CA GLY A 169 -24.13 10.58 7.30
C GLY A 169 -24.23 9.41 8.28
N GLY A 170 -23.81 9.65 9.53
CA GLY A 170 -24.14 8.76 10.65
C GLY A 170 -23.49 7.37 10.62
N THR A 171 -22.24 7.28 10.15
CA THR A 171 -21.46 6.03 10.18
C THR A 171 -21.03 5.68 11.60
N CYS A 172 -21.96 5.16 12.40
CA CYS A 172 -21.64 4.57 13.70
C CYS A 172 -21.01 3.19 13.50
N LEU A 173 -19.75 3.05 13.93
CA LEU A 173 -19.08 1.77 14.08
C LEU A 173 -19.49 1.16 15.42
N PHE A 174 -20.39 0.17 15.39
CA PHE A 174 -20.73 -0.58 16.60
C PHE A 174 -19.65 -1.64 16.87
N TYR A 175 -19.11 -1.67 18.09
CA TYR A 175 -18.19 -2.71 18.53
C TYR A 175 -18.77 -3.46 19.72
N THR A 176 -18.90 -4.78 19.58
CA THR A 176 -19.26 -5.70 20.66
C THR A 176 -18.03 -6.51 21.05
N SER A 177 -17.02 -5.87 21.63
CA SER A 177 -16.10 -6.59 22.50
C SER A 177 -15.78 -5.71 23.69
N PRO A 178 -16.00 -6.18 24.92
CA PRO A 178 -15.24 -5.64 26.02
C PRO A 178 -13.78 -6.01 25.73
N SER A 179 -12.87 -5.07 25.89
CA SER A 179 -11.43 -5.31 25.94
C SER A 179 -11.07 -6.06 27.24
N HIS A 180 -11.67 -7.24 27.44
CA HIS A 180 -11.21 -8.25 28.40
C HIS A 180 -10.38 -9.28 27.64
N LYS A 181 -9.12 -8.94 27.38
CA LYS A 181 -8.06 -9.94 27.35
C LYS A 181 -7.24 -9.78 28.62
N THR A 182 -7.77 -10.36 29.70
CA THR A 182 -6.96 -10.85 30.81
C THR A 182 -6.05 -11.95 30.29
N ARG A 183 -4.77 -11.63 30.11
CA ARG A 183 -3.56 -12.36 30.53
C ARG A 183 -2.35 -11.85 29.77
#